data_AF-A0A2T6ZE03-F1
#
_entry.id   AF-A0A2T6ZE03-F1
#
_cell.length_a   1.000
_cell.length_b   1.000
_cell.length_c   1.000
_cell.angle_alpha   90.00
_cell.angle_beta   90.00
_cell.angle_gamma   90.00
#
_symmetry.space_group_name_H-M   'P 1'
#
loop_
_entity.id
_entity.type
_entity.pdbx_description
1 polymer ?
#
loop_
_entity_poly.entity_id
_entity_poly.type
_entity_poly.pdbx_seq_one_letter_code
_entity_poly.pdbx_strand_id
1 'polypeptide(L)'
;MASKALISLSTILLIHSCYSAHEHSLLTPTTSLPLDVAIETVVSVVLLCFGIVLGNREELKPISWSVWSGLMEREKGCGQFGYLEERVGFLDIRAKRAEFEKWVKGAEEGS
;
A
#
# COMPACT_ATOMS: atom_id res chain seq x y z
N MET A 1 0.86 1.62 10.70
CA MET A 1 0.98 0.68 11.85
C MET A 1 -0.35 0.51 12.57
N ALA A 2 -1.02 1.59 12.97
CA ALA A 2 -2.34 1.53 13.62
C ALA A 2 -3.42 0.75 12.83
N SER A 3 -3.55 0.96 11.52
CA SER A 3 -4.53 0.22 10.70
C SER A 3 -4.28 -1.28 10.66
N LYS A 4 -3.02 -1.70 10.52
CA LYS A 4 -2.62 -3.12 10.53
C LYS A 4 -2.92 -3.79 11.87
N ALA A 5 -2.67 -3.08 12.98
CA ALA A 5 -3.01 -3.57 14.32
C ALA A 5 -4.53 -3.68 14.52
N LEU A 6 -5.30 -2.70 14.03
CA LEU A 6 -6.76 -2.73 14.08
C LEU A 6 -7.32 -3.89 13.26
N ILE A 7 -6.80 -4.11 12.06
CA ILE A 7 -7.14 -5.26 11.20
C ILE A 7 -6.83 -6.56 11.95
N SER A 8 -5.61 -6.75 12.47
CA SER A 8 -5.25 -7.99 13.17
C SER A 8 -6.13 -8.27 14.38
N LEU A 9 -6.41 -7.24 15.20
CA LEU A 9 -7.28 -7.37 16.36
C LEU A 9 -8.70 -7.74 15.95
N SER A 10 -9.27 -7.02 14.98
CA SER A 10 -10.64 -7.28 14.49
C SER A 10 -10.79 -8.66 13.85
N THR A 11 -9.75 -9.17 13.17
CA THR A 11 -9.76 -10.53 12.63
C THR A 11 -9.75 -11.59 13.72
N ILE A 12 -9.02 -11.36 14.82
CA ILE A 12 -8.99 -12.29 15.95
C ILE A 12 -10.36 -12.31 16.65
N LEU A 13 -10.97 -11.14 16.88
CA LEU A 13 -12.31 -11.04 17.46
C LEU A 13 -13.37 -11.69 16.56
N LEU A 14 -13.27 -11.50 15.23
CA LEU A 14 -14.18 -12.13 14.28
C LEU A 14 -14.06 -13.66 14.32
N ILE A 15 -12.84 -14.21 14.32
CA ILE A 15 -12.60 -15.65 14.46
C ILE A 15 -13.19 -16.17 15.77
N HIS A 16 -12.98 -15.45 16.88
CA HIS A 16 -13.52 -15.81 18.19
C HIS A 16 -15.04 -15.90 18.15
N SER A 17 -15.72 -14.85 17.66
CA SER A 17 -17.18 -14.82 17.59
C SER A 17 -17.77 -15.89 16.65
N CYS A 18 -17.11 -16.20 15.54
CA CYS A 18 -17.48 -17.31 14.65
C CYS A 18 -17.33 -18.66 15.34
N TYR A 19 -16.27 -18.84 16.13
CA TYR A 19 -16.06 -20.07 16.90
C TYR A 19 -17.12 -20.22 18.00
N SER A 20 -17.46 -19.15 18.74
CA SER A 20 -18.55 -19.14 19.72
C SER A 20 -19.91 -19.48 19.09
N ALA A 21 -20.20 -18.95 17.90
CA ALA A 21 -21.41 -19.29 17.16
C ALA A 21 -21.45 -20.77 16.73
N HIS A 22 -20.30 -21.32 16.32
CA HIS A 22 -20.17 -22.73 15.98
C HIS A 22 -20.39 -23.63 17.20
N GLU A 23 -19.76 -23.34 18.34
CA GLU A 23 -19.98 -24.10 19.58
C GLU A 23 -21.45 -24.02 20.04
N HIS A 24 -22.07 -22.84 19.98
CA HIS A 24 -23.50 -22.67 20.28
C HIS A 24 -24.39 -23.49 19.33
N SER A 25 -24.07 -23.52 18.04
CA SER A 25 -24.83 -24.32 17.07
C SER A 25 -24.70 -25.83 17.30
N LEU A 26 -23.58 -26.30 17.86
CA LEU A 26 -23.36 -27.71 18.16
C LEU A 26 -24.02 -28.15 19.47
N LEU A 27 -23.92 -27.33 20.51
CA LEU A 27 -24.38 -27.68 21.86
C LEU A 27 -25.87 -27.36 22.07
N THR A 28 -26.36 -26.29 21.44
CA THR A 28 -27.74 -25.79 21.63
C THR A 28 -28.38 -25.43 20.29
N PRO A 29 -28.68 -26.43 19.43
CA PRO A 29 -29.15 -26.20 18.06
C PRO A 29 -30.57 -25.60 17.97
N THR A 30 -31.35 -25.67 19.05
CA THR A 30 -32.75 -25.20 19.11
C THR A 30 -32.89 -23.80 19.69
N THR A 31 -31.83 -23.23 20.26
CA THR A 31 -31.86 -21.87 20.82
C THR A 31 -31.40 -20.87 19.76
N SER A 32 -32.00 -19.68 19.79
CA SER A 32 -31.54 -18.56 18.97
C SER A 32 -30.14 -18.12 19.40
N LEU A 33 -29.40 -17.52 18.47
CA LEU A 33 -28.05 -17.00 18.73
C LEU A 33 -28.06 -16.01 19.92
N PRO A 34 -27.15 -16.14 20.89
CA PRO A 34 -27.11 -15.25 22.04
C PRO A 34 -26.60 -13.86 21.63
N LEU A 35 -27.08 -12.85 22.36
CA LEU A 35 -26.91 -11.43 21.99
C LEU A 35 -25.45 -10.96 22.04
N ASP A 36 -24.67 -11.49 22.97
CA ASP A 36 -23.23 -11.23 23.10
C ASP A 36 -22.47 -11.60 21.83
N VAL A 37 -22.67 -12.82 21.30
CA VAL A 37 -22.05 -13.28 20.04
C VAL A 37 -22.51 -12.41 18.85
N ALA A 38 -23.78 -12.01 18.83
CA ALA A 38 -24.29 -11.09 17.81
C ALA A 38 -23.62 -9.70 17.88
N ILE A 39 -23.41 -9.15 19.08
CA ILE A 39 -22.75 -7.86 19.25
C ILE A 39 -21.26 -7.97 18.89
N GLU A 40 -20.57 -9.02 19.35
CA GLU A 40 -19.16 -9.27 19.04
C GLU A 40 -18.90 -9.38 17.54
N THR A 41 -19.73 -10.12 16.81
CA THR A 41 -19.62 -10.22 15.34
C THR A 41 -19.80 -8.86 14.68
N VAL A 42 -20.84 -8.10 15.03
CA VAL A 42 -21.11 -6.77 14.47
C VAL A 42 -19.96 -5.81 14.75
N VAL A 43 -19.48 -5.75 16.00
CA VAL A 43 -18.35 -4.90 16.39
C VAL A 43 -17.08 -5.29 15.64
N SER A 44 -16.79 -6.59 15.53
CA SER A 44 -15.60 -7.09 14.83
C SER A 44 -15.62 -6.74 13.34
N VAL A 45 -16.76 -6.90 12.67
CA VAL A 45 -16.93 -6.53 11.26
C VAL A 45 -16.77 -5.03 11.07
N VAL A 46 -17.39 -4.21 11.93
CA VAL A 46 -17.27 -2.75 11.87
C VAL A 46 -15.80 -2.35 12.02
N LEU A 47 -15.10 -2.85 13.04
CA LEU A 47 -13.68 -2.55 13.26
C LEU A 47 -12.79 -3.02 12.10
N LEU A 48 -13.10 -4.17 11.50
CA LEU A 48 -12.39 -4.69 10.33
C LEU A 48 -12.57 -3.78 9.12
N CYS A 49 -13.81 -3.36 8.84
CA CYS A 49 -14.11 -2.41 7.77
C CYS A 49 -13.36 -1.08 7.99
N PHE A 50 -13.42 -0.51 9.20
CA PHE A 50 -12.65 0.68 9.54
C PHE A 50 -11.15 0.49 9.38
N GLY A 51 -10.61 -0.66 9.80
CA GLY A 51 -9.20 -1.01 9.67
C GLY A 51 -8.73 -1.06 8.21
N ILE A 52 -9.53 -1.69 7.34
CA ILE A 52 -9.26 -1.78 5.90
C ILE A 52 -9.32 -0.38 5.27
N VAL A 53 -10.38 0.40 5.52
CA VAL A 53 -10.55 1.75 4.97
C VAL A 53 -9.41 2.67 5.39
N LEU A 54 -9.06 2.72 6.68
CA LEU A 54 -7.94 3.51 7.19
C LEU A 54 -6.56 2.96 6.79
N GLY A 55 -6.52 1.70 6.37
CA GLY A 55 -5.34 1.04 5.80
C GLY A 55 -5.00 1.55 4.40
N ASN A 56 -6.00 1.96 3.62
CA ASN A 56 -5.81 2.58 2.31
C ASN A 56 -5.33 4.02 2.46
N ARG A 57 -4.00 4.17 2.58
CA ARG A 57 -3.31 5.46 2.67
C ARG A 57 -2.84 6.01 1.32
N GLU A 58 -3.14 5.35 0.22
CA GLU A 58 -2.87 5.94 -1.08
C GLU A 58 -3.76 7.16 -1.24
N GLU A 59 -3.12 8.32 -1.37
CA GLU A 59 -3.81 9.55 -1.71
C GLU A 59 -4.54 9.35 -3.05
N LEU A 60 -5.77 9.86 -3.12
CA LEU A 60 -6.58 9.75 -4.31
C LEU A 60 -5.84 10.42 -5.47
N LYS A 61 -5.47 9.63 -6.47
CA LYS A 61 -4.83 10.14 -7.67
C LYS A 61 -5.86 11.01 -8.41
N PRO A 62 -5.45 12.19 -8.93
CA PRO A 62 -6.37 13.03 -9.67
C PRO A 62 -6.83 12.32 -10.94
N ILE A 63 -8.07 12.58 -11.34
CA ILE A 63 -8.72 11.89 -12.45
C ILE A 63 -8.04 12.16 -13.81
N SER A 64 -7.39 13.33 -13.93
CA SER A 64 -6.67 13.71 -15.13
C SER A 64 -5.22 13.24 -15.08
N TRP A 65 -4.89 12.40 -16.05
CA TRP A 65 -3.55 11.85 -16.23
C TRP A 65 -2.47 12.90 -16.42
N SER A 66 -2.74 13.98 -17.18
CA SER A 66 -1.76 15.05 -17.42
C SER A 66 -1.47 15.87 -16.16
N VAL A 67 -2.47 16.02 -15.29
CA VAL A 67 -2.31 16.72 -14.01
C VAL A 67 -1.49 15.88 -13.05
N TRP A 68 -1.76 14.57 -12.97
CA TRP A 68 -0.97 13.66 -12.13
C TRP A 68 0.48 13.54 -12.61
N SER A 69 0.71 13.40 -13.92
CA SER A 69 2.05 13.31 -14.48
C SER A 69 2.86 14.59 -14.24
N GLY A 70 2.23 15.76 -14.41
CA GLY A 70 2.87 17.04 -14.13
C GLY A 70 3.16 17.25 -12.64
N LEU A 71 2.29 16.78 -11.74
CA LEU A 71 2.57 16.81 -10.30
C LEU A 71 3.76 15.90 -9.95
N MET A 72 3.82 14.71 -10.52
CA MET A 72 4.90 13.75 -10.25
C MET A 72 6.26 14.22 -10.79
N GLU A 73 6.28 14.83 -11.97
CA GLU A 73 7.48 15.46 -12.52
C GLU A 73 8.00 16.59 -11.63
N ARG A 74 7.10 17.38 -11.03
CA ARG A 74 7.47 18.47 -10.12
C ARG A 74 7.93 17.99 -8.74
N GLU A 75 7.28 16.99 -8.16
CA GLU A 75 7.58 16.52 -6.80
C GLU A 75 8.73 15.53 -6.74
N LYS A 76 8.79 14.60 -7.71
CA LYS A 76 9.75 13.48 -7.72
C LYS A 76 10.79 13.62 -8.83
N GLY A 77 10.69 14.63 -9.70
CA GLY A 77 11.61 14.83 -10.82
C GLY A 77 11.48 13.77 -11.92
N CYS A 78 10.47 12.89 -11.84
CA CYS A 78 10.28 11.81 -12.78
C CYS A 78 8.83 11.74 -13.27
N GLY A 79 8.66 11.74 -14.59
CA GLY A 79 7.39 11.37 -15.20
C GLY A 79 7.12 9.87 -15.02
N GLN A 80 5.86 9.46 -15.11
CA GLN A 80 5.51 8.03 -15.06
C GLN A 80 6.23 7.22 -16.14
N PHE A 81 6.45 7.87 -17.28
CA PHE A 81 7.16 7.32 -18.42
C PHE A 81 8.65 7.71 -18.41
N GLY A 82 9.22 8.03 -17.26
CA GLY A 82 10.65 8.38 -17.14
C GLY A 82 11.56 7.33 -17.80
N TYR A 83 11.19 6.05 -17.73
CA TYR A 83 11.88 4.97 -18.45
C TYR A 83 11.88 5.15 -19.98
N LEU A 84 10.75 5.56 -20.56
CA LEU A 84 10.62 5.83 -22.00
C LEU A 84 11.28 7.16 -22.39
N GLU A 85 11.32 8.15 -21.51
CA GLU A 85 11.97 9.44 -21.76
C GLU A 85 13.51 9.32 -21.68
N GLU A 86 14.01 8.60 -20.69
CA GLU A 86 15.44 8.35 -20.48
C GLU A 86 16.05 7.48 -21.58
N ARG A 87 15.22 6.67 -22.26
CA ARG A 87 15.61 5.82 -23.40
C ARG A 87 16.91 5.07 -23.16
N VAL A 88 17.03 4.44 -21.99
CA VAL A 88 18.25 3.75 -21.56
C VAL A 88 18.73 2.69 -22.56
N GLY A 89 17.82 2.08 -23.33
CA GLY A 89 18.15 1.13 -24.40
C GLY A 89 18.79 1.74 -25.65
N PHE A 90 18.73 3.07 -25.81
CA PHE A 90 19.32 3.84 -26.91
C PHE A 90 20.47 4.74 -26.45
N LEU A 91 20.96 4.56 -25.22
CA LEU A 91 22.05 5.36 -24.67
C LEU A 91 23.35 5.05 -25.43
N ASP A 92 24.04 6.09 -25.93
CA ASP A 92 25.36 5.93 -26.50
C ASP A 92 26.40 5.66 -25.41
N ILE A 93 26.68 4.38 -25.20
CA ILE A 93 27.62 3.89 -24.19
C ILE A 93 29.04 4.42 -24.46
N ARG A 94 29.44 4.61 -25.72
CA ARG A 94 30.79 5.05 -26.07
C ARG A 94 30.98 6.52 -25.74
N ALA A 95 30.00 7.35 -26.09
CA ALA A 95 30.01 8.77 -25.73
C ALA A 95 30.02 8.96 -24.20
N LYS A 96 29.18 8.21 -23.47
CA LYS A 96 29.12 8.30 -22.00
C LYS A 96 30.41 7.86 -21.30
N ARG A 97 31.09 6.83 -21.81
CA ARG A 97 32.41 6.43 -21.30
C ARG A 97 33.47 7.51 -21.53
N ALA A 98 33.48 8.14 -22.71
CA ALA A 98 34.41 9.24 -23.00
C ALA A 98 34.15 10.49 -22.14
N GLU A 99 32.89 10.84 -21.90
CA GLU A 99 32.51 11.91 -20.97
C GLU A 99 33.01 11.62 -19.54
N PHE A 100 32.82 10.38 -19.07
CA PHE A 100 33.29 9.96 -17.76
C PHE A 100 34.82 10.02 -17.64
N GLU A 101 35.56 9.53 -18.63
CA GLU A 101 37.02 9.61 -18.65
C GLU A 101 37.52 11.06 -18.59
N LYS A 102 36.86 11.97 -19.32
CA LYS A 102 37.19 13.40 -19.26
C LYS A 102 36.93 13.99 -17.89
N TRP A 103 35.81 13.61 -17.25
CA TRP A 103 35.46 14.07 -15.91
C TRP A 103 36.47 13.58 -14.86
N VAL A 104 36.89 12.31 -14.90
CA VAL A 104 37.89 11.75 -13.98
C VAL A 104 39.21 12.52 -14.07
N LYS A 105 39.71 12.76 -15.28
CA LYS A 105 40.95 13.53 -15.49
C LYS A 105 40.85 14.96 -14.96
N GLY A 106 39.72 15.64 -15.19
CA GLY A 106 39.49 16.98 -14.64
C GLY A 106 39.36 17.02 -13.11
N ALA A 107 38.97 15.92 -12.46
CA ALA A 107 38.95 15.80 -11.00
C ALA A 107 40.35 15.58 -10.41
N GLU A 108 41.24 14.87 -11.12
CA GLU A 108 42.64 14.66 -10.71
C GLU A 108 43.48 15.93 -10.86
N GLU A 109 43.22 16.75 -11.87
CA GLU A 109 43.94 18.03 -12.12
C GLU A 109 43.55 19.16 -11.15
N GLY A 110 42.42 19.02 -10.44
CA GLY A 110 41.91 20.00 -9.47
C GLY A 110 42.21 19.68 -8.00
N SER A 111 42.95 18.61 -7.72
CA SER A 111 43.45 18.21 -6.38
C SER A 111 44.92 18.55 -6.21
#